data_AF-A0A2K3K462-F1
#
_entry.id   AF-A0A2K3K462-F1
#
_cell.length_a   1.000
_cell.length_b   1.000
_cell.length_c   1.000
_cell.angle_alpha   90.00
_cell.angle_beta   90.00
_cell.angle_gamma   90.00
#
_symmetry.space_group_name_H-M   'P 1'
#
loop_
_entity.id
_entity.type
_entity.pdbx_description
1 polymer ?
#
loop_
_entity_poly.entity_id
_entity_poly.type
_entity_poly.pdbx_seq_one_letter_code
_entity_poly.pdbx_strand_id
1 'polypeptide(L)'
;MFVRDKWNSFQIDGWGGFVLKEKLKWIKTALKDWHISHTQNLPSRIESLKERMAELDVKGGEEDLSESELAELHGVSLDIHSLSRLNTSICWQQSRSRWLKEGDANTKYFHSILASRRRGNAISTLQVDGTIVEGVSPIRHAVFSHFASHFKAINV
;
A
#
# COMPACT_ATOMS: atom_id res chain seq x y z
N MET A 1 -21.50 18.13 9.59
CA MET A 1 -20.61 17.71 8.47
C MET A 1 -19.45 18.69 8.47
N PHE A 2 -18.21 18.25 8.77
CA PHE A 2 -17.08 19.12 9.15
C PHE A 2 -16.96 20.45 8.37
N VAL A 3 -16.98 20.39 7.03
CA VAL A 3 -16.83 21.56 6.15
C VAL A 3 -17.98 22.56 6.35
N ARG A 4 -19.22 22.07 6.42
CA ARG A 4 -20.42 22.90 6.62
C ARG A 4 -20.37 23.59 7.99
N ASP A 5 -19.99 22.82 9.00
CA ASP A 5 -19.96 23.29 10.39
C ASP A 5 -18.89 24.38 10.55
N LYS A 6 -17.69 24.17 9.99
CA LYS A 6 -16.62 25.18 9.98
C LYS A 6 -16.98 26.41 9.16
N TRP A 7 -17.53 26.25 7.96
CA TRP A 7 -17.92 27.38 7.10
C TRP A 7 -18.91 28.34 7.77
N ASN A 8 -19.88 27.78 8.49
CA ASN A 8 -20.88 28.55 9.22
C ASN A 8 -20.31 29.19 10.48
N SER A 9 -19.28 28.60 11.09
CA SER A 9 -18.60 29.17 12.25
C SER A 9 -17.73 30.40 11.93
N PHE A 10 -17.31 30.56 10.68
CA PHE A 10 -16.41 31.64 10.28
C PHE A 10 -17.19 32.95 10.06
N GLN A 11 -16.95 33.92 10.93
CA GLN A 11 -17.44 35.28 10.82
C GLN A 11 -16.32 36.16 10.25
N ILE A 12 -16.57 36.72 9.07
CA ILE A 12 -15.60 37.55 8.34
C ILE A 12 -16.39 38.69 7.69
N ASP A 13 -15.99 39.92 7.98
CA ASP A 13 -16.61 41.12 7.44
C ASP A 13 -15.85 41.64 6.22
N GLY A 14 -16.59 42.29 5.31
CA GLY A 14 -16.05 42.90 4.09
C GLY A 14 -16.93 42.64 2.88
N TRP A 15 -16.47 43.07 1.70
CA TRP A 15 -17.17 42.78 0.44
C TRP A 15 -17.14 41.28 0.12
N GLY A 16 -18.15 40.78 -0.59
CA GLY A 16 -18.38 39.35 -0.78
C GLY A 16 -17.18 38.57 -1.33
N GLY A 17 -16.38 39.17 -2.22
CA GLY A 17 -15.16 38.56 -2.75
C GLY A 17 -14.09 38.33 -1.67
N PHE A 18 -13.91 39.29 -0.76
CA PHE A 18 -12.98 39.15 0.36
C PHE A 18 -13.45 38.11 1.38
N VAL A 19 -14.74 38.14 1.74
CA VAL A 19 -15.35 37.17 2.65
C VAL A 19 -15.16 35.75 2.12
N LEU A 20 -15.45 35.53 0.83
CA LEU A 20 -15.27 34.23 0.18
C LEU A 20 -13.79 33.77 0.22
N LYS A 21 -12.87 34.64 -0.18
CA LYS A 21 -11.42 34.35 -0.19
C LYS A 21 -10.90 33.97 1.20
N GLU A 22 -11.24 34.74 2.24
CA GLU A 22 -10.80 34.44 3.60
C GLU A 22 -11.49 33.20 4.19
N LYS A 23 -12.79 32.97 3.91
CA LYS A 23 -13.45 31.72 4.34
C LYS A 23 -12.81 30.49 3.72
N LEU A 24 -12.46 30.52 2.44
CA LEU A 24 -11.73 29.43 1.77
C LEU A 24 -10.34 29.21 2.40
N LYS A 25 -9.63 30.29 2.72
CA LYS A 25 -8.34 30.23 3.42
C LYS A 25 -8.48 29.59 4.81
N TRP A 26 -9.50 29.95 5.58
CA TRP A 26 -9.74 29.40 6.91
C TRP A 26 -10.19 27.93 6.85
N ILE A 27 -11.02 27.56 5.87
CA ILE A 27 -11.36 26.16 5.59
C ILE A 27 -10.10 25.35 5.33
N LYS A 28 -9.20 25.86 4.47
CA LYS A 28 -7.95 25.16 4.13
C LYS A 28 -7.13 24.87 5.39
N THR A 29 -7.02 25.83 6.30
CA THR A 29 -6.32 25.64 7.59
C THR A 29 -7.05 24.60 8.46
N ALA A 30 -8.36 24.75 8.66
CA ALA A 30 -9.13 23.82 9.47
C ALA A 30 -9.06 22.37 8.93
N LEU A 31 -9.08 22.18 7.61
CA LEU A 31 -8.90 20.87 6.98
C LEU A 31 -7.51 20.29 7.21
N LYS A 32 -6.46 21.12 7.22
CA LYS A 32 -5.11 20.66 7.56
C LYS A 32 -5.06 20.17 9.00
N ASP A 33 -5.60 20.93 9.94
CA ASP A 33 -5.60 20.56 11.36
C ASP A 33 -6.43 19.29 11.61
N TRP A 34 -7.57 19.17 10.91
CA TRP A 34 -8.38 17.97 10.94
C TRP A 34 -7.63 16.75 10.39
N HIS A 35 -6.94 16.89 9.26
CA HIS A 35 -6.11 15.84 8.68
C HIS A 35 -4.99 15.42 9.64
N ILE A 36 -4.31 16.39 10.26
CA ILE A 36 -3.26 16.16 11.25
C ILE A 36 -3.80 15.35 12.43
N SER A 37 -4.89 15.81 13.05
CA SER A 37 -5.45 15.18 14.25
C SER A 37 -6.09 13.80 14.01
N HIS A 38 -6.71 13.57 12.85
CA HIS A 38 -7.50 12.34 12.63
C HIS A 38 -6.78 11.28 11.80
N THR A 39 -5.86 11.69 10.94
CA THR A 39 -5.30 10.81 9.90
C THR A 39 -3.78 10.83 9.84
N GLN A 40 -3.11 11.50 10.79
CA GLN A 40 -1.68 11.27 10.95
C GLN A 40 -1.41 9.87 11.47
N ASN A 41 -0.27 9.36 11.02
CA ASN A 41 0.31 8.13 11.50
C ASN A 41 -0.57 6.88 11.33
N LEU A 42 -1.42 6.85 10.30
CA LEU A 42 -2.21 5.66 9.96
C LEU A 42 -1.34 4.40 9.83
N PRO A 43 -0.16 4.44 9.17
CA PRO A 43 0.69 3.25 9.06
C PRO A 43 1.11 2.69 10.42
N SER A 44 1.61 3.51 11.34
CA SER A 44 1.99 3.01 12.67
C SER A 44 0.80 2.57 13.51
N ARG A 45 -0.35 3.24 13.40
CA ARG A 45 -1.58 2.79 14.08
C ARG A 45 -2.03 1.41 13.58
N ILE A 46 -1.98 1.18 12.26
CA ILE A 46 -2.28 -0.12 11.68
C ILE A 46 -1.26 -1.16 12.18
N GLU A 47 0.02 -0.80 12.26
CA GLU A 47 1.06 -1.71 12.74
C GLU A 47 0.86 -2.10 14.20
N SER A 48 0.63 -1.14 15.09
CA SER A 48 0.35 -1.44 16.51
C SER A 48 -0.91 -2.29 16.70
N LEU A 49 -1.93 -2.11 15.87
CA LEU A 49 -3.11 -2.98 15.89
C LEU A 49 -2.80 -4.40 15.39
N LYS A 50 -1.94 -4.54 14.38
CA LYS A 50 -1.49 -5.87 13.93
C LYS A 50 -0.63 -6.57 14.96
N GLU A 51 0.25 -5.84 15.66
CA GLU A 51 1.02 -6.36 16.79
C GLU A 51 0.06 -6.87 17.87
N ARG A 52 -0.96 -6.06 18.23
CA ARG A 52 -1.98 -6.48 19.20
C ARG A 52 -2.80 -7.69 18.76
N MET A 53 -3.16 -7.76 17.48
CA MET A 53 -3.84 -8.92 16.90
C MET A 53 -2.96 -10.17 16.98
N ALA A 54 -1.66 -10.04 16.69
CA ALA A 54 -0.70 -11.14 16.79
C ALA A 54 -0.52 -11.62 18.24
N GLU A 55 -0.55 -10.73 19.24
CA GLU A 55 -0.55 -11.11 20.66
C GLU A 55 -1.78 -11.97 21.01
N LEU A 56 -2.97 -11.57 20.55
CA LEU A 56 -4.21 -12.31 20.77
C LEU A 56 -4.21 -13.66 20.02
N ASP A 57 -3.64 -13.71 18.81
CA ASP A 57 -3.50 -14.95 18.03
C ASP A 57 -2.56 -15.95 18.72
N VAL A 58 -1.42 -15.48 19.27
CA VAL A 58 -0.50 -16.33 20.05
C VAL A 58 -1.21 -16.87 21.28
N LYS A 59 -1.91 -15.99 22.02
CA LYS A 59 -2.64 -16.39 23.22
C LYS A 59 -3.72 -17.44 22.90
N GLY A 60 -4.50 -17.23 21.84
CA GLY A 60 -5.53 -18.17 21.39
C GLY A 60 -5.00 -19.51 20.89
N GLY A 61 -3.71 -19.61 20.59
CA GLY A 61 -3.03 -20.88 20.30
C GLY A 61 -2.57 -21.65 21.54
N GLU A 62 -2.39 -20.95 22.67
CA GLU A 62 -1.95 -21.54 23.94
C GLU A 62 -3.13 -21.88 24.86
N GLU A 63 -4.16 -21.01 24.90
CA GLU A 63 -5.35 -21.17 25.72
C GLU A 63 -6.60 -20.59 25.04
N ASP A 64 -7.79 -20.97 25.54
CA ASP A 64 -9.04 -20.41 25.04
C ASP A 64 -9.15 -18.92 25.40
N LEU A 65 -9.44 -18.08 24.40
CA LEU A 65 -9.67 -16.66 24.60
C LEU A 65 -10.95 -16.42 25.41
N SER A 66 -10.89 -15.47 26.34
CA SER A 66 -12.09 -15.02 27.05
C SER A 66 -13.05 -14.28 26.11
N GLU A 67 -14.32 -14.17 26.51
CA GLU A 67 -15.33 -13.42 25.74
C GLU A 67 -14.91 -11.96 25.47
N SER A 68 -14.25 -11.32 26.44
CA SER A 68 -13.72 -9.97 26.29
C SER A 68 -12.61 -9.89 25.24
N GLU A 69 -11.75 -10.91 25.18
CA GLU A 69 -10.63 -10.96 24.23
C GLU A 69 -11.08 -11.30 22.82
N LEU A 70 -12.11 -12.15 22.67
CA LEU A 70 -12.78 -12.37 21.40
C LEU A 70 -13.44 -11.08 20.88
N ALA A 71 -14.09 -10.32 21.77
CA ALA A 71 -14.66 -9.03 21.41
C ALA A 71 -13.57 -8.02 21.01
N GLU A 72 -12.43 -8.02 21.72
CA GLU A 72 -11.25 -7.20 21.38
C GLU A 72 -10.69 -7.59 20.00
N LEU A 73 -10.48 -8.88 19.73
CA LEU A 73 -9.98 -9.39 18.45
C LEU A 73 -10.85 -8.92 17.28
N HIS A 74 -12.18 -9.04 17.43
CA HIS A 74 -13.12 -8.53 16.43
C HIS A 74 -13.00 -7.01 16.26
N GLY A 75 -12.89 -6.25 17.35
CA GLY A 75 -12.71 -4.80 17.31
C GLY A 75 -11.42 -4.38 16.61
N VAL A 76 -10.29 -4.99 16.97
CA VAL A 76 -8.97 -4.75 16.38
C VAL A 76 -8.97 -5.07 14.89
N SER A 77 -9.58 -6.20 14.49
CA SER A 77 -9.72 -6.57 13.08
C SER A 77 -10.50 -5.53 12.28
N LEU A 78 -11.66 -5.07 12.81
CA LEU A 78 -12.46 -4.02 12.18
C LEU A 78 -11.69 -2.70 12.04
N ASP A 79 -10.92 -2.33 13.07
CA ASP A 79 -10.10 -1.12 13.06
C ASP A 79 -8.95 -1.21 12.05
N ILE A 80 -8.26 -2.35 11.95
CA ILE A 80 -7.24 -2.60 10.93
C ILE A 80 -7.85 -2.42 9.54
N HIS A 81 -9.02 -3.03 9.28
CA HIS A 81 -9.70 -2.90 7.99
C HIS A 81 -10.10 -1.46 7.68
N SER A 82 -10.68 -0.74 8.65
CA SER A 82 -11.15 0.63 8.45
C SER A 82 -10.00 1.60 8.20
N LEU A 83 -8.92 1.52 8.99
CA LEU A 83 -7.73 2.35 8.85
C LEU A 83 -6.96 2.02 7.57
N SER A 84 -6.88 0.73 7.20
CA SER A 84 -6.23 0.31 5.95
C SER A 84 -6.96 0.85 4.72
N ARG A 85 -8.29 0.85 4.72
CA ARG A 85 -9.10 1.45 3.65
C ARG A 85 -8.87 2.96 3.56
N LEU A 86 -8.82 3.65 4.69
CA LEU A 86 -8.54 5.08 4.73
C LEU A 86 -7.13 5.39 4.22
N ASN A 87 -6.12 4.66 4.69
CA ASN A 87 -4.73 4.82 4.25
C ASN A 87 -4.60 4.58 2.74
N THR A 88 -5.23 3.52 2.22
CA THR A 88 -5.26 3.21 0.78
C THR A 88 -5.87 4.35 -0.03
N SER A 89 -6.99 4.90 0.42
CA SER A 89 -7.66 6.04 -0.22
C SER A 89 -6.75 7.27 -0.29
N ILE A 90 -6.07 7.59 0.81
CA ILE A 90 -5.10 8.70 0.88
C ILE A 90 -3.91 8.45 -0.06
N CYS A 91 -3.30 7.26 -0.02
CA CYS A 91 -2.20 6.90 -0.91
C CYS A 91 -2.59 6.99 -2.39
N TRP A 92 -3.82 6.58 -2.73
CA TRP A 92 -4.34 6.66 -4.10
C TRP A 92 -4.44 8.12 -4.58
N GLN A 93 -5.00 9.00 -3.75
CA GLN A 93 -5.07 10.44 -4.05
C GLN A 93 -3.67 11.06 -4.20
N GLN A 94 -2.74 10.74 -3.30
CA GLN A 94 -1.36 11.22 -3.36
C GLN A 94 -0.63 10.73 -4.62
N SER A 95 -0.84 9.47 -5.01
CA SER A 95 -0.27 8.89 -6.23
C SER A 95 -0.75 9.63 -7.47
N ARG A 96 -2.06 9.89 -7.57
CA ARG A 96 -2.64 10.68 -8.69
C ARG A 96 -2.10 12.10 -8.73
N SER A 97 -2.01 12.76 -7.58
CA SER A 97 -1.43 14.11 -7.47
C SER A 97 0.04 14.12 -7.92
N ARG A 98 0.83 13.13 -7.50
CA ARG A 98 2.22 12.97 -7.94
C ARG A 98 2.32 12.74 -9.44
N TRP A 99 1.48 11.87 -9.99
CA TRP A 99 1.42 11.62 -11.44
C TRP A 99 1.06 12.89 -12.22
N LEU A 100 0.06 13.65 -11.78
CA LEU A 100 -0.30 14.92 -12.42
C LEU A 100 0.84 15.94 -12.39
N LYS A 101 1.67 15.92 -11.35
CA LYS A 101 2.81 16.83 -11.19
C LYS A 101 4.04 16.39 -11.98
N GLU A 102 4.35 15.11 -11.97
CA GLU A 102 5.62 14.56 -12.48
C GLU A 102 5.48 13.88 -13.85
N GLY A 103 4.30 13.33 -14.18
CA GLY A 103 4.07 12.56 -15.40
C GLY A 103 5.16 11.50 -15.61
N ASP A 104 5.71 11.47 -16.83
CA ASP A 104 6.78 10.56 -17.21
C ASP A 104 8.13 10.83 -16.51
N ALA A 105 8.30 11.99 -15.85
CA ALA A 105 9.48 12.30 -15.06
C ALA A 105 9.52 11.56 -13.70
N ASN A 106 8.48 10.78 -13.33
CA ASN A 106 8.49 9.92 -12.14
C ASN A 106 9.37 8.66 -12.34
N THR A 107 10.65 8.88 -12.67
CA THR A 107 11.63 7.83 -13.00
C THR A 107 11.82 6.85 -11.85
N LYS A 108 11.73 7.31 -10.58
CA LYS A 108 11.82 6.45 -9.40
C LYS A 108 10.77 5.34 -9.40
N TYR A 109 9.52 5.65 -9.80
CA TYR A 109 8.48 4.64 -9.93
C TYR A 109 8.81 3.63 -11.03
N PHE A 110 9.15 4.10 -12.23
CA PHE A 110 9.48 3.20 -13.34
C PHE A 110 10.67 2.31 -13.02
N HIS A 111 11.74 2.86 -12.45
CA HIS A 111 12.92 2.08 -12.04
C HIS A 111 12.59 1.07 -10.94
N SER A 112 11.69 1.38 -9.98
CA SER A 112 11.30 0.41 -8.95
C SER A 112 10.50 -0.76 -9.54
N ILE A 113 9.59 -0.49 -10.48
CA ILE A 113 8.84 -1.52 -11.22
C ILE A 113 9.79 -2.38 -12.05
N LEU A 114 10.71 -1.77 -12.79
CA LEU A 114 11.72 -2.48 -13.58
C LEU A 114 12.60 -3.36 -12.70
N ALA A 115 13.07 -2.84 -11.56
CA ALA A 115 13.88 -3.61 -10.61
C ALA A 115 13.10 -4.80 -10.03
N SER A 116 11.82 -4.62 -9.71
CA SER A 116 10.95 -5.70 -9.24
C SER A 116 10.77 -6.79 -10.29
N ARG A 117 10.44 -6.41 -11.53
CA ARG A 117 10.36 -7.35 -12.67
C ARG A 117 11.68 -8.07 -12.91
N ARG A 118 12.81 -7.36 -12.81
CA ARG A 118 14.14 -7.96 -12.95
C ARG A 118 14.39 -9.03 -11.89
N ARG A 119 14.00 -8.79 -10.63
CA ARG A 119 14.12 -9.79 -9.55
C ARG A 119 13.20 -10.98 -9.79
N GLY A 120 11.93 -10.76 -10.13
CA GLY A 120 10.95 -11.83 -10.34
C GLY A 120 11.24 -12.70 -11.56
N ASN A 121 11.82 -12.11 -12.61
CA ASN A 121 12.14 -12.83 -13.86
C ASN A 121 13.57 -13.40 -13.87
N ALA A 122 14.35 -13.21 -12.81
CA ALA A 122 15.70 -13.76 -12.73
C ALA A 122 15.64 -15.27 -12.46
N ILE A 123 16.10 -16.06 -13.43
CA ILE A 123 16.31 -17.50 -13.23
C ILE A 123 17.69 -17.68 -12.62
N SER A 124 17.75 -17.83 -11.29
CA SER A 124 19.00 -18.04 -10.56
C SER A 124 19.46 -19.50 -10.57
N THR A 125 18.51 -20.42 -10.60
CA THR A 125 18.73 -21.87 -10.58
C THR A 125 17.71 -22.56 -11.49
N LEU A 126 18.07 -23.71 -12.04
CA LEU A 126 17.21 -24.52 -12.90
C LEU A 126 17.40 -25.99 -12.57
N GLN A 127 16.33 -26.75 -12.36
CA GLN A 127 16.43 -28.19 -12.15
C GLN A 127 16.32 -28.92 -13.49
N VAL A 128 17.28 -29.78 -13.80
CA VAL A 128 17.34 -30.59 -15.02
C VAL A 128 17.67 -32.02 -14.61
N ASP A 129 16.78 -32.97 -14.92
CA ASP A 129 16.95 -34.41 -14.66
C ASP A 129 17.37 -34.72 -13.20
N GLY A 130 16.74 -34.04 -12.25
CA GLY A 130 17.02 -34.20 -10.81
C GLY A 130 18.24 -33.43 -10.30
N THR A 131 19.02 -32.79 -11.16
CA THR A 131 20.21 -32.01 -10.78
C THR A 131 19.93 -30.50 -10.83
N ILE A 132 20.41 -29.76 -9.83
CA ILE A 132 20.32 -28.30 -9.81
C ILE A 132 21.46 -27.71 -10.64
N VAL A 133 21.10 -26.89 -11.62
CA VAL A 133 22.00 -26.15 -12.49
C VAL A 133 21.99 -24.68 -12.06
N GLU A 134 23.18 -24.14 -11.78
CA GLU A 134 23.34 -22.75 -11.34
C GLU A 134 24.29 -21.99 -12.26
N GLY A 135 24.15 -20.66 -12.28
CA GLY A 135 24.99 -19.77 -13.06
C GLY A 135 24.52 -19.57 -14.50
N VAL A 136 24.94 -18.44 -15.09
CA VAL A 136 24.41 -17.96 -16.37
C VAL A 136 24.69 -18.92 -17.53
N SER A 137 25.93 -19.42 -17.66
CA SER A 137 26.30 -20.28 -18.78
C SER A 137 25.62 -21.66 -18.72
N PRO A 138 25.66 -22.38 -17.59
CA PRO A 138 24.98 -23.68 -17.47
C PRO A 138 23.46 -23.59 -17.67
N ILE A 139 22.80 -22.59 -17.08
CA ILE A 139 21.35 -22.38 -17.25
C ILE A 139 21.02 -22.10 -18.72
N ARG A 140 21.78 -21.24 -19.41
CA ARG A 140 21.58 -20.98 -20.85
C ARG A 140 21.73 -22.24 -21.69
N HIS A 141 22.73 -23.07 -21.38
CA HIS A 141 22.95 -24.33 -22.10
C HIS A 141 21.79 -25.32 -21.88
N ALA A 142 21.37 -25.50 -20.63
CA ALA A 142 20.23 -26.36 -20.29
C ALA A 142 18.94 -25.95 -21.02
N VAL A 143 18.62 -24.65 -20.98
CA VAL A 143 17.44 -24.09 -21.67
C VAL A 143 17.53 -24.33 -23.18
N PHE A 144 18.69 -24.04 -23.78
CA PHE A 144 18.90 -24.27 -25.21
C PHE A 144 18.73 -25.74 -25.57
N SER A 145 19.38 -26.66 -24.86
CA SER A 145 19.32 -28.10 -25.12
C SER A 145 17.89 -28.64 -24.97
N HIS A 146 17.14 -28.18 -23.97
CA HIS A 146 15.74 -28.53 -23.79
C HIS A 146 14.89 -28.15 -25.01
N PHE A 147 14.92 -26.89 -25.42
CA PHE A 147 14.12 -26.42 -26.55
C PHE A 147 14.63 -26.94 -27.90
N ALA A 148 15.94 -27.09 -28.09
CA ALA A 148 16.50 -27.68 -29.30
C ALA A 148 16.07 -29.15 -29.48
N SER A 149 15.93 -29.90 -28.39
CA SER A 149 15.35 -31.25 -28.40
C SER A 149 13.84 -31.20 -28.68
N HIS A 150 13.11 -30.32 -27.98
CA HIS A 150 11.66 -30.22 -28.09
C HIS A 150 11.17 -29.78 -29.48
N PHE A 151 11.92 -28.90 -30.16
CA PHE A 151 11.60 -28.41 -31.50
C PHE A 151 12.28 -29.18 -32.64
N LYS A 152 13.05 -30.25 -32.35
CA LYS A 152 13.40 -31.23 -33.37
C LYS A 152 12.12 -31.96 -33.74
N ALA A 153 11.56 -31.60 -34.90
CA ALA A 153 10.33 -32.15 -35.43
C ALA A 153 10.20 -33.65 -35.18
N ILE A 154 9.07 -34.08 -34.59
CA ILE A 154 8.62 -35.46 -34.72
C ILE A 154 8.22 -35.59 -36.19
N ASN A 155 9.12 -36.13 -37.01
CA ASN A 155 8.73 -36.64 -38.31
C ASN A 155 7.84 -37.86 -38.05
N VAL A 156 6.52 -37.63 -38.04
CA VAL A 156 5.49 -38.68 -38.15
C VAL A 156 5.55 -39.27 -39.55
#